data_AF-A0A1E1W294-F1
#
_entry.id   AF-A0A1E1W294-F1
#
_cell.length_a   1.000
_cell.length_b   1.000
_cell.length_c   1.000
_cell.angle_alpha   90.00
_cell.angle_beta   90.00
_cell.angle_gamma   90.00
#
_symmetry.space_group_name_H-M   'P 1'
#
loop_
_entity.id
_entity.type
_entity.pdbx_description
1 polymer ?
#
loop_
_entity_poly.entity_id
_entity_poly.type
_entity_poly.pdbx_seq_one_letter_code
_entity_poly.pdbx_strand_id
1 'polypeptide(L)'
;NISKWIDKIMTKLFEIGLRVRAFVSDLGQDLLDSARSRGVSAEQTYFTINSHKIYYIFNAPHLIKQVRNNFMTHDFHFQNGAVAKFEHVVRFFEYDQSRPYKLAHKLTNSHIKPNNFERAKVCYATQLLSRSVASGLSTCIDFQIIDESGRVTVEFVKMMNDLFDTLNSSVLRHSYKPKAAFRG
;
A
#
# COMPACT_ATOMS: atom_id res chain seq x y z
N ASN A 1 15.32 8.68 22.29
CA ASN A 1 14.97 9.42 21.06
C ASN A 1 15.57 8.69 19.86
N ILE A 2 14.73 8.18 18.97
CA ILE A 2 15.11 7.37 17.80
C ILE A 2 15.99 8.14 16.79
N SER A 3 15.81 9.46 16.66
CA SER A 3 16.59 10.29 15.74
C SER A 3 18.09 10.22 16.04
N LYS A 4 18.47 10.30 17.33
CA LYS A 4 19.87 10.22 17.76
C LYS A 4 20.53 8.89 17.36
N TRP A 5 19.77 7.79 17.41
CA TRP A 5 20.26 6.48 16.99
C TRP A 5 20.46 6.39 15.48
N ILE A 6 19.50 6.92 14.71
CA ILE A 6 19.61 7.00 13.25
C ILE A 6 20.87 7.79 12.87
N ASP A 7 21.09 8.97 13.46
CA ASP A 7 22.23 9.82 13.11
C ASP A 7 23.57 9.16 13.46
N LYS A 8 23.64 8.49 14.62
CA LYS A 8 24.82 7.73 15.04
C LYS A 8 25.13 6.57 14.10
N ILE A 9 24.11 5.81 13.68
CA ILE A 9 24.29 4.69 12.74
C ILE A 9 24.73 5.21 11.38
N MET A 10 24.07 6.24 10.85
CA MET A 10 24.42 6.85 9.56
C MET A 10 25.85 7.36 9.55
N THR A 11 26.28 8.04 10.62
CA THR A 11 27.66 8.53 10.76
C THR A 11 28.67 7.38 10.69
N LYS A 12 28.43 6.29 11.43
CA LYS A 12 29.29 5.10 11.37
C LYS A 12 29.33 4.45 9.99
N LEU A 13 28.20 4.41 9.28
CA LEU A 13 28.14 3.89 7.91
C LEU A 13 28.98 4.76 6.95
N PHE A 14 28.97 6.08 7.12
CA PHE A 14 29.80 6.99 6.32
C PHE A 14 31.29 6.84 6.63
N GLU A 15 31.65 6.67 7.91
CA GLU A 15 33.05 6.48 8.35
C GLU A 15 33.70 5.24 7.72
N ILE A 16 32.94 4.17 7.50
CA ILE A 16 33.42 2.95 6.82
C ILE A 16 33.33 3.04 5.29
N GLY A 17 33.00 4.21 4.74
CA GLY A 17 32.96 4.48 3.30
C GLY A 17 31.67 4.05 2.59
N LEU A 18 30.60 3.68 3.32
CA LEU A 18 29.33 3.36 2.68
C LEU A 18 28.56 4.63 2.27
N ARG A 19 28.06 4.63 1.03
CA ARG A 19 27.26 5.74 0.50
C ARG A 19 25.77 5.47 0.68
N VAL A 20 25.25 5.77 1.87
CA VAL A 20 23.81 5.65 2.14
C VAL A 20 23.04 6.68 1.30
N ARG A 21 22.03 6.21 0.54
CA ARG A 21 21.22 7.07 -0.35
C ARG A 21 19.78 7.24 0.08
N ALA A 22 19.23 6.24 0.74
CA ALA A 22 17.84 6.22 1.14
C ALA A 22 17.70 5.65 2.55
N PHE A 23 16.72 6.16 3.27
CA PHE A 23 16.24 5.66 4.54
C PHE A 23 14.79 5.25 4.35
N VAL A 24 14.49 3.97 4.60
CA VAL A 24 13.14 3.42 4.45
C VAL A 24 12.56 3.15 5.84
N SER A 25 11.35 3.63 6.11
CA SER A 25 10.69 3.41 7.40
C SER A 25 9.21 3.05 7.29
N ASP A 26 8.71 2.44 8.35
CA ASP A 26 7.27 2.31 8.58
C ASP A 26 6.67 3.63 9.10
N LEU A 27 5.35 3.64 9.30
CA LEU A 27 4.56 4.77 9.78
C LEU A 27 4.44 4.82 11.33
N GLY A 28 5.43 4.33 12.06
CA GLY A 28 5.43 4.46 13.53
C GLY A 28 5.52 5.93 13.95
N GLN A 29 4.80 6.35 14.99
CA GLN A 29 4.71 7.76 15.39
C GLN A 29 6.09 8.37 15.63
N ASP A 30 6.97 7.68 16.36
CA ASP A 30 8.34 8.14 16.61
C ASP A 30 9.15 8.37 15.31
N LEU A 31 8.92 7.55 14.28
CA LEU A 31 9.59 7.69 12.97
C LEU A 31 8.99 8.85 12.17
N LEU A 32 7.67 9.04 12.23
CA LEU A 32 7.00 10.18 11.62
C LEU A 32 7.46 11.49 12.25
N ASP A 33 7.56 11.55 13.57
CA ASP A 33 8.06 12.72 14.29
C ASP A 33 9.53 12.96 13.96
N SER A 34 10.32 11.89 13.85
CA SER A 34 11.71 11.95 13.38
C SER A 34 11.81 12.54 11.97
N ALA A 35 10.98 12.09 11.03
CA ALA A 35 10.96 12.62 9.66
C ALA A 35 10.57 14.10 9.63
N ARG A 36 9.50 14.50 10.36
CA ARG A 36 9.06 15.90 10.46
C ARG A 36 10.12 16.79 11.09
N SER A 37 10.77 16.34 12.16
CA SER A 37 11.84 17.11 12.82
C SER A 37 13.05 17.36 11.92
N ARG A 38 13.21 16.54 10.87
CA ARG A 38 14.24 16.70 9.83
C ARG A 38 13.76 17.47 8.60
N GLY A 39 12.55 18.03 8.63
CA GLY A 39 11.97 18.78 7.52
C GLY A 39 11.56 17.92 6.32
N VAL A 40 11.29 16.63 6.52
CA VAL A 40 10.78 15.77 5.43
C VAL A 40 9.32 16.10 5.16
N SER A 41 9.01 16.47 3.91
CA SER A 41 7.66 16.75 3.41
C SER A 41 7.47 16.20 1.99
N ALA A 42 6.31 16.46 1.39
CA ALA A 42 6.05 16.10 -0.02
C ALA A 42 6.95 16.90 -0.99
N GLU A 43 7.29 18.13 -0.63
CA GLU A 43 8.16 19.03 -1.39
C GLU A 43 9.65 18.75 -1.10
N GLN A 44 9.96 18.34 0.14
CA GLN A 44 11.31 18.00 0.58
C GLN A 44 11.39 16.54 1.03
N THR A 45 11.60 15.62 0.09
CA THR A 45 11.58 14.15 0.34
C THR A 45 12.89 13.58 0.89
N TYR A 46 13.73 14.41 1.52
CA TYR A 46 15.06 14.03 1.99
C TYR A 46 15.47 14.81 3.23
N PHE A 47 16.51 14.32 3.89
CA PHE A 47 17.22 15.03 4.95
C PHE A 47 18.73 14.90 4.74
N THR A 48 19.51 15.64 5.51
CA THR A 48 20.97 15.68 5.38
C THR A 48 21.64 15.31 6.70
N ILE A 49 22.66 14.44 6.65
CA ILE A 49 23.57 14.14 7.76
C ILE A 49 24.99 14.29 7.26
N ASN A 50 25.84 15.08 7.93
CA ASN A 50 27.24 15.33 7.55
C ASN A 50 27.38 15.70 6.05
N SER A 51 26.53 16.60 5.56
CA SER A 51 26.45 17.00 4.14
C SER A 51 26.06 15.90 3.15
N HIS A 52 25.67 14.71 3.61
CA HIS A 52 25.14 13.63 2.79
C HIS A 52 23.62 13.73 2.70
N LYS A 53 23.11 13.90 1.48
CA LYS A 53 21.68 13.88 1.17
C LYS A 53 21.14 12.44 1.19
N ILE A 54 20.12 12.20 2.01
CA ILE A 54 19.48 10.90 2.21
C ILE A 54 17.98 11.04 1.93
N TYR A 55 17.48 10.34 0.92
CA TYR A 55 16.05 10.33 0.59
C TYR A 55 15.27 9.53 1.63
N TYR A 56 14.13 10.07 2.07
CA TYR A 56 13.24 9.40 3.01
C TYR A 56 12.12 8.71 2.23
N ILE A 57 11.95 7.40 2.42
CA ILE A 57 10.95 6.60 1.73
C ILE A 57 10.09 5.89 2.76
N PHE A 58 8.78 5.90 2.58
CA PHE A 58 7.87 5.11 3.40
C PHE A 58 7.71 3.71 2.81
N ASN A 59 7.65 2.71 3.69
CA ASN A 59 7.51 1.31 3.32
C ASN A 59 6.16 1.04 2.64
N ALA A 60 6.18 0.79 1.33
CA ALA A 60 4.97 0.60 0.51
C ALA A 60 4.04 -0.52 1.01
N PRO A 61 4.53 -1.73 1.37
CA PRO A 61 3.76 -2.76 2.10
C PRO A 61 2.98 -2.25 3.32
N HIS A 62 3.56 -1.33 4.10
CA HIS A 62 2.87 -0.75 5.25
C HIS A 62 1.83 0.28 4.83
N LEU A 63 2.13 1.10 3.81
CA LEU A 63 1.19 2.07 3.25
C LEU A 63 -0.06 1.38 2.69
N ILE A 64 0.07 0.36 1.84
CA ILE A 64 -1.07 -0.32 1.22
C ILE A 64 -1.98 -0.97 2.27
N LYS A 65 -1.39 -1.49 3.35
CA LYS A 65 -2.12 -2.02 4.50
C LYS A 65 -2.93 -0.93 5.22
N GLN A 66 -2.36 0.26 5.42
CA GLN A 66 -3.09 1.37 6.03
C GLN A 66 -4.20 1.89 5.12
N VAL A 67 -3.94 2.02 3.81
CA VAL A 67 -4.97 2.38 2.82
C VAL A 67 -6.13 1.40 2.91
N ARG A 68 -5.85 0.09 2.88
CA ARG A 68 -6.89 -0.94 3.05
C ARG A 68 -7.65 -0.75 4.36
N ASN A 69 -6.95 -0.60 5.48
CA ASN A 69 -7.60 -0.49 6.79
C ASN A 69 -8.52 0.72 6.89
N ASN A 70 -8.09 1.87 6.38
CA ASN A 70 -8.90 3.09 6.33
C ASN A 70 -10.08 2.92 5.37
N PHE A 71 -9.87 2.28 4.22
CA PHE A 71 -10.93 2.06 3.24
C PHE A 71 -12.06 1.21 3.83
N MET A 72 -11.73 0.22 4.66
CA MET A 72 -12.72 -0.61 5.33
C MET A 72 -13.60 0.14 6.35
N THR A 73 -13.15 1.28 6.87
CA THR A 73 -13.86 2.04 7.91
C THR A 73 -14.39 3.39 7.43
N HIS A 74 -13.87 3.90 6.31
CA HIS A 74 -14.15 5.22 5.80
C HIS A 74 -14.23 5.23 4.27
N ASP A 75 -15.10 6.08 3.74
CA ASP A 75 -15.15 6.38 2.32
C ASP A 75 -13.98 7.28 1.91
N PHE A 76 -13.48 7.08 0.68
CA PHE A 76 -12.42 7.88 0.10
C PHE A 76 -13.01 8.93 -0.83
N HIS A 77 -12.91 10.20 -0.43
CA HIS A 77 -13.39 11.34 -1.20
C HIS A 77 -12.26 11.91 -2.08
N PHE A 78 -12.56 12.12 -3.36
CA PHE A 78 -11.67 12.75 -4.32
C PHE A 78 -12.04 14.22 -4.55
N GLN A 79 -11.07 15.02 -5.01
CA GLN A 79 -11.25 16.46 -5.21
C GLN A 79 -12.37 16.82 -6.19
N ASN A 80 -12.67 15.94 -7.14
CA ASN A 80 -13.76 16.10 -8.10
C ASN A 80 -15.15 15.69 -7.54
N GLY A 81 -15.25 15.42 -6.23
CA GLY A 81 -16.48 14.98 -5.58
C GLY A 81 -16.79 13.48 -5.73
N ALA A 82 -15.97 12.72 -6.48
CA ALA A 82 -16.13 11.28 -6.60
C ALA A 82 -15.84 10.59 -5.25
N VAL A 83 -16.53 9.48 -4.98
CA VAL A 83 -16.39 8.74 -3.70
C VAL A 83 -16.18 7.26 -3.96
N ALA A 84 -15.05 6.71 -3.52
CA ALA A 84 -14.83 5.28 -3.46
C ALA A 84 -15.33 4.73 -2.12
N LYS A 85 -16.19 3.71 -2.18
CA LYS A 85 -16.83 3.10 -1.02
C LYS A 85 -16.47 1.63 -0.89
N PHE A 86 -16.19 1.20 0.34
CA PHE A 86 -15.92 -0.20 0.63
C PHE A 86 -17.16 -1.08 0.50
N GLU A 87 -18.34 -0.50 0.67
CA GLU A 87 -19.62 -1.18 0.46
C GLU A 87 -19.72 -1.86 -0.92
N HIS A 88 -19.19 -1.23 -1.98
CA HIS A 88 -19.16 -1.84 -3.32
C HIS A 88 -18.36 -3.15 -3.33
N VAL A 89 -17.24 -3.21 -2.59
CA VAL A 89 -16.41 -4.42 -2.45
C VAL A 89 -17.15 -5.50 -1.66
N VAL A 90 -17.90 -5.12 -0.62
CA VAL A 90 -18.71 -6.05 0.18
C VAL A 90 -19.80 -6.68 -0.69
N ARG A 91 -20.58 -5.87 -1.43
CA ARG A 91 -21.63 -6.35 -2.32
C ARG A 91 -21.07 -7.25 -3.42
N PHE A 92 -19.93 -6.88 -4.01
CA PHE A 92 -19.23 -7.73 -4.98
C PHE A 92 -18.85 -9.08 -4.37
N PHE A 93 -18.27 -9.09 -3.18
CA PHE A 93 -17.89 -10.32 -2.50
C PHE A 93 -19.10 -11.21 -2.22
N GLU A 94 -20.20 -10.65 -1.70
CA GLU A 94 -21.43 -11.39 -1.41
C GLU A 94 -22.00 -12.05 -2.67
N TYR A 95 -22.04 -11.31 -3.77
CA TYR A 95 -22.44 -11.84 -5.07
C TYR A 95 -21.49 -12.95 -5.55
N ASP A 96 -20.18 -12.69 -5.56
CA ASP A 96 -19.16 -13.60 -6.13
C ASP A 96 -19.05 -14.92 -5.35
N GLN A 97 -19.20 -14.89 -4.01
CA GLN A 97 -19.13 -16.09 -3.19
C GLN A 97 -20.28 -17.07 -3.45
N SER A 98 -21.43 -16.60 -3.93
CA SER A 98 -22.57 -17.45 -4.28
C SER A 98 -22.41 -18.15 -5.64
N ARG A 99 -21.39 -17.78 -6.43
CA ARG A 99 -21.19 -18.30 -7.77
C ARG A 99 -20.32 -19.56 -7.78
N PRO A 100 -20.60 -20.52 -8.68
CA PRO A 100 -19.74 -21.69 -8.87
C PRO A 100 -18.35 -21.31 -9.40
N TYR A 101 -18.28 -20.25 -10.21
CA TYR A 101 -17.04 -19.70 -10.75
C TYR A 101 -16.86 -18.26 -10.25
N LYS A 102 -15.84 -18.07 -9.42
CA LYS A 102 -15.56 -16.79 -8.75
C LYS A 102 -14.69 -15.90 -9.63
N LEU A 103 -15.12 -14.66 -9.83
CA LEU A 103 -14.38 -13.60 -10.51
C LEU A 103 -13.13 -13.19 -9.70
N ALA A 104 -13.22 -13.21 -8.37
CA ALA A 104 -12.11 -12.92 -7.47
C ALA A 104 -11.90 -14.06 -6.45
N HIS A 105 -11.48 -15.23 -6.94
CA HIS A 105 -11.31 -16.46 -6.13
C HIS A 105 -10.43 -16.32 -4.87
N LYS A 106 -9.52 -15.32 -4.82
CA LYS A 106 -8.67 -15.06 -3.64
C LYS A 106 -9.39 -14.27 -2.54
N LEU A 107 -10.47 -13.58 -2.86
CA LEU A 107 -11.26 -12.89 -1.85
C LEU A 107 -11.98 -13.91 -0.97
N THR A 108 -11.83 -13.72 0.33
CA THR A 108 -12.40 -14.55 1.40
C THR A 108 -12.96 -13.66 2.50
N ASN A 109 -13.65 -14.24 3.47
CA ASN A 109 -14.15 -13.48 4.61
C ASN A 109 -13.02 -12.77 5.39
N SER A 110 -11.80 -13.31 5.41
CA SER A 110 -10.62 -12.67 6.01
C SER A 110 -10.23 -11.34 5.34
N HIS A 111 -10.69 -11.08 4.11
CA HIS A 111 -10.48 -9.81 3.42
C HIS A 111 -11.52 -8.77 3.83
N ILE A 112 -12.78 -9.21 3.99
CA ILE A 112 -13.93 -8.34 4.25
C ILE A 112 -14.11 -8.05 5.73
N LYS A 113 -13.91 -9.06 6.58
CA LYS A 113 -14.04 -9.01 8.04
C LYS A 113 -12.81 -9.64 8.74
N PRO A 114 -11.61 -9.06 8.55
CA PRO A 114 -10.37 -9.55 9.17
C PRO A 114 -10.42 -9.40 10.69
N ASN A 115 -9.89 -10.41 11.40
CA ASN A 115 -9.48 -10.23 12.80
C ASN A 115 -8.19 -9.40 12.91
N ASN A 116 -7.74 -9.12 14.14
CA ASN A 116 -6.57 -8.27 14.40
C ASN A 116 -5.28 -8.78 13.73
N PHE A 117 -5.05 -10.09 13.73
CA PHE A 117 -3.87 -10.69 13.10
C PHE A 117 -3.96 -10.59 11.57
N GLU A 118 -5.13 -10.82 11.01
CA GLU A 118 -5.37 -10.72 9.57
C GLU A 118 -5.29 -9.27 9.06
N ARG A 119 -5.71 -8.31 9.88
CA ARG A 119 -5.57 -6.88 9.61
C ARG A 119 -4.11 -6.44 9.48
N ALA A 120 -3.19 -7.15 10.14
CA ALA A 120 -1.76 -6.90 10.05
C ALA A 120 -1.11 -7.47 8.76
N LYS A 121 -1.75 -8.43 8.09
CA LYS A 121 -1.19 -9.13 6.92
C LYS A 121 -1.28 -8.27 5.66
N VAL A 122 -0.12 -8.03 5.03
CA VAL A 122 -0.01 -7.27 3.78
C VAL A 122 -0.68 -8.01 2.61
N CYS A 123 -0.58 -9.35 2.57
CA CYS A 123 -1.15 -10.15 1.48
C CYS A 123 -2.66 -9.95 1.31
N TYR A 124 -3.41 -9.81 2.40
CA TYR A 124 -4.84 -9.52 2.31
C TYR A 124 -5.13 -8.11 1.81
N ALA A 125 -4.26 -7.14 2.12
CA ALA A 125 -4.41 -5.79 1.59
C ALA A 125 -4.16 -5.75 0.08
N THR A 126 -3.10 -6.42 -0.40
CA THR A 126 -2.76 -6.45 -1.83
C THR A 126 -3.76 -7.27 -2.64
N GLN A 127 -4.28 -8.38 -2.10
CA GLN A 127 -5.32 -9.18 -2.76
C GLN A 127 -6.66 -8.44 -2.83
N LEU A 128 -7.03 -7.68 -1.79
CA LEU A 128 -8.23 -6.85 -1.78
C LEU A 128 -8.13 -5.70 -2.79
N LEU A 129 -6.99 -5.02 -2.82
CA LEU A 129 -6.72 -3.91 -3.73
C LEU A 129 -6.05 -4.38 -5.03
N SER A 130 -6.54 -5.49 -5.60
CA SER A 130 -5.95 -6.12 -6.78
C SER A 130 -6.71 -5.84 -8.06
N ARG A 131 -6.01 -5.98 -9.19
CA ARG A 131 -6.60 -5.92 -10.53
C ARG A 131 -7.78 -6.88 -10.74
N SER A 132 -7.72 -8.10 -10.20
CA SER A 132 -8.83 -9.06 -10.30
C SER A 132 -10.08 -8.59 -9.58
N VAL A 133 -9.93 -7.93 -8.43
CA VAL A 133 -11.08 -7.38 -7.68
C VAL A 133 -11.70 -6.22 -8.44
N ALA A 134 -10.87 -5.33 -8.99
CA ALA A 134 -11.37 -4.25 -9.83
C ALA A 134 -12.10 -4.74 -11.08
N SER A 135 -11.54 -5.74 -11.78
CA SER A 135 -12.20 -6.34 -12.94
C SER A 135 -13.52 -6.99 -12.57
N GLY A 136 -13.58 -7.77 -11.48
CA GLY A 136 -14.82 -8.39 -11.01
C GLY A 136 -15.88 -7.36 -10.61
N LEU A 137 -15.48 -6.31 -9.89
CA LEU A 137 -16.35 -5.16 -9.59
C LEU A 137 -16.90 -4.52 -10.86
N SER A 138 -16.04 -4.21 -11.83
CA SER A 138 -16.45 -3.62 -13.11
C SER A 138 -17.49 -4.48 -13.82
N THR A 139 -17.25 -5.80 -13.89
CA THR A 139 -18.19 -6.75 -14.47
C THR A 139 -19.55 -6.72 -13.75
N CYS A 140 -19.56 -6.68 -12.40
CA CYS A 140 -20.81 -6.59 -11.66
C CYS A 140 -21.58 -5.30 -11.93
N ILE A 141 -20.89 -4.18 -12.20
CA ILE A 141 -21.54 -2.93 -12.57
C ILE A 141 -22.10 -3.01 -13.99
N ASP A 142 -21.35 -3.58 -14.94
CA ASP A 142 -21.79 -3.77 -16.33
C ASP A 142 -23.09 -4.60 -16.42
N PHE A 143 -23.23 -5.58 -15.53
CA PHE A 143 -24.43 -6.42 -15.40
C PHE A 143 -25.48 -5.87 -14.42
N GLN A 144 -25.34 -4.62 -13.95
CA GLN A 144 -26.29 -3.94 -13.06
C GLN A 144 -26.52 -4.64 -11.71
N ILE A 145 -25.56 -5.44 -11.24
CA ILE A 145 -25.58 -6.07 -9.92
C ILE A 145 -25.14 -5.07 -8.83
N ILE A 146 -24.21 -4.18 -9.18
CA ILE A 146 -23.77 -3.05 -8.37
C ILE A 146 -24.10 -1.78 -9.15
N ASP A 147 -24.48 -0.72 -8.44
CA ASP A 147 -24.81 0.55 -9.07
C ASP A 147 -23.58 1.26 -9.69
N GLU A 148 -23.84 2.17 -10.62
CA GLU A 148 -22.81 2.85 -11.41
C GLU A 148 -21.84 3.68 -10.55
N SER A 149 -22.23 4.08 -9.33
CA SER A 149 -21.32 4.77 -8.41
C SER A 149 -20.12 3.89 -8.00
N GLY A 150 -20.25 2.57 -8.15
CA GLY A 150 -19.18 1.59 -8.00
C GLY A 150 -17.97 1.81 -8.91
N ARG A 151 -18.11 2.53 -10.03
CA ARG A 151 -16.99 2.82 -10.94
C ARG A 151 -15.86 3.57 -10.27
N VAL A 152 -16.17 4.46 -9.34
CA VAL A 152 -15.15 5.20 -8.60
C VAL A 152 -14.33 4.23 -7.73
N THR A 153 -14.98 3.24 -7.10
CA THR A 153 -14.28 2.17 -6.37
C THR A 153 -13.41 1.32 -7.31
N VAL A 154 -13.88 1.00 -8.51
CA VAL A 154 -13.09 0.26 -9.52
C VAL A 154 -11.81 1.01 -9.85
N GLU A 155 -11.89 2.30 -10.16
CA GLU A 155 -10.74 3.11 -10.52
C GLU A 155 -9.79 3.33 -9.32
N PHE A 156 -10.32 3.51 -8.12
CA PHE A 156 -9.52 3.54 -6.90
C PHE A 156 -8.72 2.24 -6.70
N VAL A 157 -9.37 1.08 -6.82
CA VAL A 157 -8.71 -0.23 -6.65
C VAL A 157 -7.63 -0.44 -7.71
N LYS A 158 -7.88 -0.07 -8.98
CA LYS A 158 -6.89 -0.16 -10.07
C LYS A 158 -5.70 0.75 -9.81
N MET A 159 -5.96 2.00 -9.43
CA MET A 159 -4.91 2.97 -9.07
C MET A 159 -4.02 2.43 -7.95
N MET A 160 -4.63 1.87 -6.89
CA MET A 160 -3.86 1.31 -5.77
C MET A 160 -3.06 0.06 -6.15
N ASN A 161 -3.62 -0.83 -6.99
CA ASN A 161 -2.89 -1.97 -7.56
C ASN A 161 -1.63 -1.49 -8.30
N ASP A 162 -1.82 -0.55 -9.23
CA ASP A 162 -0.76 -0.12 -10.15
C ASP A 162 0.33 0.67 -9.43
N LEU A 163 -0.07 1.50 -8.46
CA LEU A 163 0.86 2.18 -7.57
C LEU A 163 1.69 1.18 -6.75
N PHE A 164 1.04 0.17 -6.15
CA PHE A 164 1.75 -0.82 -5.35
C PHE A 164 2.70 -1.68 -6.20
N ASP A 165 2.26 -2.13 -7.38
CA ASP A 165 3.09 -2.90 -8.31
C ASP A 165 4.30 -2.09 -8.79
N THR A 166 4.13 -0.78 -9.03
CA THR A 166 5.23 0.12 -9.38
C THR A 166 6.26 0.20 -8.24
N LEU A 167 5.80 0.42 -7.00
CA LEU A 167 6.64 0.57 -5.81
C LEU A 167 7.25 -0.74 -5.31
N ASN A 168 6.68 -1.89 -5.70
CA ASN A 168 7.15 -3.22 -5.33
C ASN A 168 7.63 -4.04 -6.54
N SER A 169 8.00 -3.35 -7.62
CA SER A 169 8.54 -3.99 -8.82
C SER A 169 9.90 -4.63 -8.54
N SER A 170 10.16 -5.77 -9.18
CA SER A 170 11.45 -6.46 -9.09
C SER A 170 11.89 -6.97 -10.46
N VAL A 171 13.19 -6.99 -10.70
CA VAL A 171 13.75 -7.51 -11.95
C VAL A 171 13.60 -9.03 -11.96
N LEU A 172 12.73 -9.56 -12.83
CA LEU A 172 12.44 -10.99 -12.95
C LEU A 172 13.64 -11.82 -13.47
N ARG A 173 14.62 -11.17 -14.12
CA ARG A 173 15.80 -11.80 -14.71
C ARG A 173 17.08 -11.05 -14.32
N HIS A 174 17.71 -11.48 -13.24
CA HIS A 174 19.12 -11.19 -12.98
C HIS A 174 19.88 -12.54 -12.99
N SER A 175 21.11 -12.55 -13.52
CA SER A 175 21.98 -13.74 -13.56
C SER A 175 22.35 -14.29 -12.18
N TYR A 176 22.11 -13.51 -11.13
CA TYR A 176 22.10 -13.92 -9.74
C TYR A 176 20.67 -13.87 -9.22
N LYS A 177 20.24 -14.83 -8.39
CA LYS A 177 18.90 -14.84 -7.78
C LYS A 177 18.85 -13.99 -6.50
N PRO A 178 18.46 -12.70 -6.49
CA PRO A 178 17.82 -12.16 -5.31
C PRO A 178 16.35 -12.58 -5.35
N LYS A 179 15.92 -13.33 -4.33
CA LYS A 179 14.50 -13.54 -4.07
C LYS A 179 13.85 -12.16 -3.93
N ALA A 180 12.69 -11.96 -4.56
CA ALA A 180 11.92 -10.70 -4.50
C ALA A 180 11.90 -10.11 -3.08
N ALA A 181 12.05 -8.79 -2.96
CA ALA A 181 12.10 -8.09 -1.68
C ALA A 181 10.85 -8.33 -0.83
N PHE A 182 9.69 -8.49 -1.47
CA PHE A 182 8.45 -8.92 -0.82
C PHE A 182 7.69 -9.89 -1.74
N ARG A 183 7.43 -11.09 -1.23
CA ARG A 183 6.41 -12.00 -1.78
C ARG A 183 5.19 -11.88 -0.88
N GLY A 184 4.22 -11.07 -1.33
CA GLY A 184 2.87 -11.04 -0.75
C GLY A 184 2.06 -12.26 -1.14
#